data_AF-A0A7I7KZJ5-F1
#
_entry.id   AF-A0A7I7KZJ5-F1
#
_cell.length_a   1.000
_cell.length_b   1.000
_cell.length_c   1.000
_cell.angle_alpha   90.00
_cell.angle_beta   90.00
_cell.angle_gamma   90.00
#
_symmetry.space_group_name_H-M   'P 1'
#
loop_
_entity.id
_entity.type
_entity.pdbx_description
1 polymer ?
#
loop_
_entity_poly.entity_id
_entity_poly.type
_entity_poly.pdbx_seq_one_letter_code
_entity_poly.pdbx_strand_id
1 'polypeptide(L)'
;MNRKGGSGGREPNLGTVITASESVAEPHRLTPKGRATRERIVATAAQLMYHHGVAGTSLVDVHKAAGVGPSQVYHYFEDKESLVRAVIAHRLHAVLATLRGLDSMEGLRAWRDLVVDTYRQRNCEGGWAPTPV
;
A
#
# COMPACT_ATOMS: atom_id res chain seq x y z
N MET A 1 28.79 22.47 -49.86
CA MET A 1 29.77 22.93 -48.84
C MET A 1 29.00 23.21 -47.55
N ASN A 2 29.01 22.33 -46.52
CA ASN A 2 29.95 22.27 -45.38
C ASN A 2 30.19 23.63 -44.70
N ARG A 3 30.15 23.87 -43.38
CA ARG A 3 30.17 23.09 -42.10
C ARG A 3 29.80 24.13 -40.99
N LYS A 4 29.16 23.82 -39.86
CA LYS A 4 29.69 23.34 -38.54
C LYS A 4 28.48 23.36 -37.56
N GLY A 5 28.21 22.41 -36.65
CA GLY A 5 28.95 22.10 -35.40
C GLY A 5 28.97 23.34 -34.47
N GLY A 6 28.46 23.40 -33.24
CA GLY A 6 28.03 22.45 -32.22
C GLY A 6 28.44 23.05 -30.85
N SER A 7 27.60 22.85 -29.82
CA SER A 7 27.88 22.97 -28.37
C SER A 7 27.83 24.34 -27.66
N GLY A 8 26.91 24.47 -26.68
CA GLY A 8 27.33 24.49 -25.27
C GLY A 8 26.93 25.68 -24.38
N GLY A 9 25.98 25.44 -23.45
CA GLY A 9 25.86 26.11 -22.14
C GLY A 9 24.93 27.34 -22.10
N ARG A 10 24.13 27.61 -21.06
CA ARG A 10 23.88 26.98 -19.76
C ARG A 10 22.71 27.74 -19.13
N GLU A 11 21.58 27.09 -18.86
CA GLU A 11 20.67 27.50 -17.77
C GLU A 11 19.97 26.25 -17.20
N PRO A 12 20.12 25.95 -15.90
CA PRO A 12 19.32 24.94 -15.23
C PRO A 12 17.95 25.54 -14.86
N ASN A 13 16.90 25.18 -15.60
CA ASN A 13 15.54 25.55 -15.19
C ASN A 13 15.06 24.57 -14.11
N LEU A 14 15.18 25.01 -12.85
CA LEU A 14 14.36 24.53 -11.74
C LEU A 14 12.91 24.94 -12.02
N GLY A 15 12.13 24.05 -12.63
CA GLY A 15 10.75 24.41 -12.95
C GLY A 15 9.93 23.37 -13.70
N THR A 16 10.03 22.08 -13.36
CA THR A 16 8.90 21.16 -13.62
C THR A 16 8.87 20.10 -12.53
N VAL A 17 8.44 20.59 -11.38
CA VAL A 17 7.82 19.85 -10.29
C VAL A 17 6.88 18.76 -10.85
N ILE A 18 7.18 17.49 -10.54
CA ILE A 18 6.18 16.45 -10.26
C ILE A 18 5.01 16.38 -11.27
N THR A 19 5.27 15.92 -12.50
CA THR A 19 4.19 15.47 -13.39
C THR A 19 4.56 14.16 -14.09
N ALA A 20 4.76 13.09 -13.32
CA ALA A 20 4.41 11.75 -13.79
C ALA A 20 3.02 11.42 -13.20
N SER A 21 2.05 12.24 -13.59
CA SER A 21 0.62 11.96 -13.45
C SER A 21 0.20 11.04 -14.60
N GLU A 22 0.83 9.87 -14.70
CA GLU A 22 0.31 8.80 -15.55
C GLU A 22 -0.77 8.06 -14.76
N SER A 23 -1.98 8.61 -14.88
CA SER A 23 -3.21 7.84 -15.07
C SER A 23 -3.31 6.52 -14.29
N VAL A 24 -3.45 6.61 -12.96
CA VAL A 24 -4.18 5.56 -12.22
C VAL A 24 -5.62 5.61 -12.72
N ALA A 25 -5.94 4.70 -13.65
CA ALA A 25 -7.26 4.53 -14.24
C ALA A 25 -8.35 4.68 -13.16
N GLU A 26 -9.21 5.70 -13.32
CA GLU A 26 -10.39 5.93 -12.50
C GLU A 26 -11.27 4.67 -12.53
N PRO A 27 -11.40 3.91 -11.43
CA PRO A 27 -12.28 2.76 -11.41
C PRO A 27 -13.71 3.30 -11.35
N HIS A 28 -14.49 2.94 -12.37
CA HIS A 28 -15.95 2.97 -12.43
C HIS A 28 -16.59 3.27 -11.06
N ARG A 29 -17.18 4.46 -10.86
CA ARG A 29 -17.65 4.97 -9.55
C ARG A 29 -18.37 3.88 -8.77
N LEU A 30 -17.64 3.22 -7.88
CA LEU A 30 -18.16 2.10 -7.12
C LEU A 30 -19.24 2.62 -6.17
N THR A 31 -20.34 1.87 -6.06
CA THR A 31 -21.34 2.13 -5.02
C THR A 31 -20.67 2.07 -3.65
N PRO A 32 -21.21 2.72 -2.60
CA PRO A 32 -20.66 2.63 -1.25
C PRO A 32 -20.44 1.19 -0.78
N LYS A 33 -21.37 0.29 -1.11
CA LYS A 33 -21.27 -1.16 -0.84
C LYS A 33 -20.17 -1.84 -1.64
N GLY A 34 -19.98 -1.44 -2.90
CA GLY A 34 -18.88 -1.92 -3.75
C GLY A 34 -17.51 -1.51 -3.23
N ARG A 35 -17.37 -0.26 -2.76
CA ARG A 35 -16.12 0.22 -2.12
C ARG A 35 -15.78 -0.57 -0.87
N ALA A 36 -16.74 -0.73 0.04
CA ALA A 36 -16.53 -1.52 1.26
C ALA A 36 -16.14 -2.97 0.96
N THR A 37 -16.73 -3.57 -0.09
CA THR A 37 -16.37 -4.93 -0.53
C THR A 37 -14.94 -4.98 -1.07
N ARG A 38 -14.56 -4.03 -1.93
CA ARG A 38 -13.21 -3.92 -2.46
C ARG A 38 -12.18 -3.71 -1.35
N GLU A 39 -12.45 -2.82 -0.39
CA GLU A 39 -11.59 -2.57 0.76
C GLU A 39 -11.38 -3.82 1.61
N ARG A 40 -12.44 -4.60 1.88
CA ARG A 40 -12.34 -5.87 2.59
C ARG A 40 -11.47 -6.89 1.84
N ILE A 41 -11.59 -6.98 0.52
CA ILE A 41 -10.74 -7.84 -0.31
C ILE A 41 -9.27 -7.42 -0.18
N VAL A 42 -8.98 -6.12 -0.29
CA VAL A 42 -7.61 -5.59 -0.18
C VAL A 42 -7.03 -5.81 1.22
N ALA A 43 -7.81 -5.56 2.28
CA ALA A 43 -7.37 -5.78 3.66
C ALA A 43 -7.05 -7.26 3.92
N THR A 44 -7.90 -8.17 3.43
CA THR A 44 -7.68 -9.62 3.56
C THR A 44 -6.45 -10.07 2.79
N ALA A 45 -6.28 -9.60 1.55
CA ALA A 45 -5.11 -9.88 0.74
C ALA A 45 -3.83 -9.35 1.40
N ALA A 46 -3.87 -8.17 2.02
CA ALA A 46 -2.75 -7.60 2.74
C ALA A 46 -2.31 -8.48 3.92
N GLN A 47 -3.25 -9.13 4.62
CA GLN A 47 -2.94 -10.09 5.69
C GLN A 47 -2.35 -11.38 5.14
N LEU A 48 -2.97 -11.99 4.12
CA LEU A 48 -2.46 -13.22 3.51
C LEU A 48 -1.06 -13.04 2.93
N MET A 49 -0.82 -11.93 2.21
CA MET A 49 0.51 -11.61 1.67
C MET A 49 1.54 -11.31 2.76
N TYR A 50 1.10 -10.87 3.95
CA TYR A 50 1.99 -10.70 5.09
C TYR A 50 2.45 -12.05 5.65
N HIS A 51 1.54 -13.03 5.79
CA HIS A 51 1.84 -14.33 6.38
C HIS A 51 2.48 -15.33 5.41
N HIS A 52 2.07 -15.32 4.14
CA HIS A 52 2.48 -16.33 3.14
C HIS A 52 3.37 -15.75 2.04
N GLY A 53 3.68 -14.46 2.11
CA GLY A 53 4.32 -13.72 1.03
C GLY A 53 3.41 -13.51 -0.19
N VAL A 54 3.88 -12.68 -1.11
CA VAL A 54 3.13 -12.40 -2.35
C VAL A 54 3.01 -13.65 -3.21
N ALA A 55 4.10 -14.41 -3.40
CA ALA A 55 4.08 -15.62 -4.22
C ALA A 55 3.09 -16.67 -3.71
N GLY A 56 3.03 -16.87 -2.38
CA GLY A 56 2.15 -17.84 -1.72
C GLY A 56 0.68 -17.43 -1.57
N THR A 57 0.28 -16.25 -2.06
CA THR A 57 -1.12 -15.79 -2.01
C THR A 57 -1.75 -15.81 -3.41
N SER A 58 -2.89 -16.46 -3.59
CA SER A 58 -3.66 -16.44 -4.84
C SER A 58 -4.99 -15.67 -4.70
N LEU A 59 -5.58 -15.26 -5.83
CA LEU A 59 -6.94 -14.69 -5.85
C LEU A 59 -8.00 -15.67 -5.30
N VAL A 60 -7.74 -16.97 -5.42
CA VAL A 60 -8.58 -18.04 -4.87
C VAL A 60 -8.57 -18.00 -3.34
N ASP A 61 -7.38 -17.92 -2.73
CA ASP A 61 -7.24 -17.86 -1.28
C ASP A 61 -7.89 -16.59 -0.72
N VAL A 62 -7.73 -15.48 -1.44
CA VAL A 62 -8.29 -14.18 -1.06
C VAL A 62 -9.81 -14.18 -1.09
N HIS A 63 -10.48 -14.70 -2.13
CA HIS A 63 -11.95 -14.69 -2.16
C HIS A 63 -12.54 -15.57 -1.05
N LYS A 64 -11.89 -16.72 -0.77
CA LYS A 64 -12.29 -17.62 0.32
C LYS A 64 -12.16 -16.93 1.67
N ALA A 65 -11.00 -16.34 1.94
CA ALA A 65 -10.73 -15.66 3.21
C ALA A 65 -11.59 -14.39 3.40
N ALA A 66 -11.85 -13.64 2.32
CA ALA A 66 -12.63 -12.41 2.39
C ALA A 66 -14.15 -12.67 2.46
N GLY A 67 -14.60 -13.92 2.28
CA GLY A 67 -16.02 -14.28 2.29
C GLY A 67 -16.78 -13.62 1.14
N VAL A 68 -16.17 -13.57 -0.05
CA VAL A 68 -16.76 -13.01 -1.27
C VAL A 68 -16.76 -14.05 -2.38
N GLY A 69 -17.72 -13.97 -3.28
CA GLY A 69 -17.78 -14.85 -4.44
C GLY A 69 -16.55 -14.67 -5.35
N PRO A 70 -16.06 -15.72 -6.02
CA PRO A 70 -14.90 -15.62 -6.93
C PRO A 70 -15.12 -14.56 -8.01
N SER A 71 -16.29 -14.51 -8.64
CA SER A 71 -16.64 -13.50 -9.65
C SER A 71 -16.55 -12.06 -9.13
N GLN A 72 -16.80 -11.82 -7.84
CA GLN A 72 -16.66 -10.48 -7.25
C GLN A 72 -15.20 -10.06 -7.16
N VAL A 73 -14.29 -10.99 -6.84
CA VAL A 73 -12.85 -10.68 -6.80
C VAL A 73 -12.33 -10.39 -8.20
N TYR A 74 -12.67 -11.23 -9.18
CA TYR A 74 -12.30 -11.00 -10.57
C TYR A 74 -12.94 -9.74 -11.18
N HIS A 75 -14.08 -9.29 -10.66
CA HIS A 75 -14.68 -8.02 -11.05
C HIS A 75 -13.87 -6.80 -10.57
N TYR A 76 -13.24 -6.87 -9.38
CA TYR A 76 -12.44 -5.78 -8.83
C TYR A 76 -10.96 -5.83 -9.22
N PHE A 77 -10.44 -7.04 -9.46
CA PHE A 77 -9.03 -7.31 -9.71
C PHE A 77 -8.92 -8.30 -10.87
N GLU A 78 -8.47 -7.79 -12.01
CA GLU A 78 -8.28 -8.59 -13.23
C GLU A 78 -7.25 -9.69 -13.02
N ASP A 79 -6.17 -9.37 -12.31
CA ASP A 79 -5.07 -10.28 -12.04
C ASP A 79 -4.47 -10.10 -10.63
N LYS A 80 -3.54 -10.98 -10.28
CA LYS A 80 -2.83 -10.93 -9.00
C LYS A 80 -2.01 -9.64 -8.85
N GLU A 81 -1.45 -9.11 -9.93
CA GLU A 81 -0.64 -7.88 -9.85
C GLU A 81 -1.48 -6.65 -9.49
N SER A 82 -2.68 -6.53 -10.04
CA SER A 82 -3.64 -5.47 -9.74
C SER A 82 -4.03 -5.49 -8.25
N LEU A 83 -4.20 -6.68 -7.68
CA LEU A 83 -4.42 -6.86 -6.25
C LEU A 83 -3.19 -6.46 -5.44
N VAL A 84 -1.98 -6.88 -5.84
CA VAL A 84 -0.73 -6.50 -5.17
C VAL A 84 -0.54 -4.99 -5.19
N ARG A 85 -0.76 -4.31 -6.34
CA ARG A 85 -0.71 -2.85 -6.45
C ARG A 85 -1.70 -2.19 -5.48
N ALA A 86 -2.92 -2.71 -5.37
CA ALA A 86 -3.91 -2.19 -4.43
C ALA A 86 -3.52 -2.41 -2.95
N VAL A 87 -2.90 -3.56 -2.62
CA VAL A 87 -2.37 -3.84 -1.29
C VAL A 87 -1.21 -2.90 -0.94
N ILE A 88 -0.31 -2.63 -1.88
CA ILE A 88 0.79 -1.67 -1.70
C ILE A 88 0.22 -0.27 -1.45
N ALA A 89 -0.72 0.18 -2.28
CA ALA A 89 -1.38 1.47 -2.09
C ALA A 89 -2.06 1.56 -0.72
N HIS A 90 -2.79 0.52 -0.31
CA HIS A 90 -3.43 0.45 1.00
C HIS A 90 -2.43 0.59 2.15
N ARG A 91 -1.30 -0.12 2.10
CA ARG A 91 -0.24 -0.02 3.11
C ARG A 91 0.44 1.37 3.11
N LEU A 92 0.70 1.94 1.93
CA LEU A 92 1.25 3.28 1.80
C LEU A 92 0.32 4.34 2.38
N HIS A 93 -0.99 4.23 2.12
CA HIS A 93 -1.98 5.13 2.71
C HIS A 93 -1.99 5.05 4.24
N ALA A 94 -1.90 3.86 4.82
CA ALA A 94 -1.80 3.70 6.26
C ALA A 94 -0.53 4.37 6.82
N VAL A 95 0.63 4.17 6.18
CA VAL A 95 1.89 4.80 6.59
C VAL A 95 1.81 6.33 6.46
N LEU A 96 1.32 6.85 5.35
CA LEU A 96 1.19 8.30 5.16
C LEU A 96 0.20 8.93 6.14
N ALA A 97 -0.92 8.25 6.44
CA ALA A 97 -1.86 8.70 7.46
C ALA A 97 -1.19 8.78 8.84
N THR A 98 -0.34 7.80 9.17
CA THR A 98 0.42 7.85 10.42
C THR A 98 1.42 9.00 10.48
N LEU A 99 2.18 9.24 9.40
CA LEU A 99 3.17 10.32 9.36
C LEU A 99 2.55 11.72 9.46
N ARG A 100 1.35 11.90 8.90
CA ARG A 100 0.61 13.17 8.99
C ARG A 100 0.13 13.50 10.41
N GLY A 101 -0.05 12.50 11.27
CA GLY A 101 -0.40 12.74 12.68
C GLY A 101 0.79 13.10 13.57
N LEU A 102 2.03 12.99 13.08
CA LEU A 102 3.23 13.23 13.91
C LEU A 102 3.57 14.70 14.11
N ASP A 103 2.82 15.62 13.51
CA ASP A 103 2.97 17.07 13.69
C ASP A 103 2.48 17.57 15.05
N SER A 104 1.83 16.70 15.83
CA SER A 104 1.34 16.99 17.16
C SER A 104 1.74 15.91 18.15
N MET A 105 1.83 16.30 19.42
CA MET A 105 2.14 15.35 20.49
C MET A 105 1.00 14.32 20.69
N GLU A 106 -0.23 14.69 20.35
CA GLU A 106 -1.38 13.79 20.37
C GLU A 106 -1.28 12.73 19.27
N GLY A 107 -1.02 13.14 18.03
CA GLY A 107 -0.92 12.18 16.94
C GLY A 107 0.36 11.34 17.01
N LEU A 108 1.44 11.81 17.64
CA LEU A 108 2.59 10.95 17.97
C LEU A 108 2.26 9.87 19.02
N ARG A 109 1.42 10.19 20.01
CA ARG A 109 0.91 9.18 20.95
C ARG A 109 -0.02 8.19 20.25
N ALA A 110 -0.94 8.67 19.41
CA ALA A 110 -1.83 7.80 18.63
C ALA A 110 -1.04 6.88 17.68
N TRP A 111 0.00 7.42 17.04
CA TRP A 111 0.91 6.62 16.21
C TRP A 111 1.66 5.58 17.02
N ARG A 112 2.26 5.96 18.15
CA ARG A 112 2.92 5.03 19.06
C ARG A 112 1.96 3.92 19.47
N ASP A 113 0.75 4.26 19.89
CA ASP A 113 -0.23 3.28 20.38
C ASP A 113 -0.66 2.34 19.24
N LEU A 114 -0.90 2.86 18.03
CA LEU A 114 -1.17 2.06 16.84
C LEU A 114 0.01 1.11 16.50
N VAL A 115 1.24 1.62 16.52
CA VAL A 115 2.45 0.84 16.21
C VAL A 115 2.67 -0.24 17.28
N VAL A 116 2.57 0.14 18.55
CA VAL A 116 2.73 -0.77 19.69
C VAL A 116 1.64 -1.83 19.68
N ASP A 117 0.38 -1.50 19.40
CA ASP A 117 -0.71 -2.46 19.31
C ASP A 117 -0.54 -3.38 18.09
N THR A 118 -0.05 -2.83 16.98
CA THR A 118 0.35 -3.62 15.81
C THR A 118 1.45 -4.62 16.17
N TYR A 119 2.44 -4.23 16.99
CA TYR A 119 3.48 -5.15 17.47
C TYR A 119 2.98 -6.13 18.54
N ARG A 120 2.08 -5.71 19.44
CA ARG A 120 1.49 -6.56 20.48
C ARG A 120 0.60 -7.66 19.90
N GLN A 121 -0.20 -7.34 18.89
CA GLN A 121 -1.06 -8.31 18.20
C GLN A 121 -0.24 -9.27 17.30
N ARG A 122 1.01 -8.93 16.99
CA ARG A 122 1.93 -9.73 16.15
C ARG A 122 2.81 -10.71 16.94
N ASN A 123 2.47 -10.97 18.21
CA ASN A 123 3.25 -11.77 19.17
C ASN A 123 4.70 -11.32 19.33
N CYS A 124 4.99 -10.66 20.46
CA CYS A 124 6.33 -10.68 21.02
C CYS A 124 6.68 -12.13 21.44
N GLU A 125 7.08 -12.99 20.52
CA GLU A 125 7.69 -14.30 20.84
C GLU A 125 9.18 -14.16 21.21
N GLY A 126 9.75 -12.95 21.14
CA GLY A 126 11.14 -12.67 21.46
C GLY A 126 11.33 -11.66 22.59
N GLY A 127 10.48 -11.68 23.62
CA GLY A 127 10.68 -10.81 24.79
C GLY A 127 12.15 -10.83 25.26
N TRP A 128 12.72 -9.66 25.53
CA TRP A 128 13.95 -9.53 26.32
C TRP A 128 13.66 -10.16 27.69
N ALA A 129 13.98 -11.45 27.83
CA ALA A 129 14.09 -12.07 29.13
C ALA A 129 15.46 -11.65 29.67
N PRO A 130 15.54 -10.91 30.79
CA PRO A 130 16.81 -10.83 31.49
C PRO A 130 17.16 -12.24 31.95
N THR A 131 18.25 -12.79 31.42
CA THR A 131 18.85 -14.01 31.97
C THR A 131 19.21 -13.74 33.43
N PRO A 132 18.69 -14.52 34.40
CA PRO A 132 19.14 -14.39 35.78
C PRO A 132 20.61 -14.81 35.86
N VAL A 133 21.45 -13.95 36.42
CA VAL A 133 22.81 -14.28 36.88
C VAL A 133 22.76 -14.64 38.37
#